data_AF-A0A3N5Z3D9-F1
#
_entry.id   AF-A0A3N5Z3D9-F1
#
_cell.length_a   1.000
_cell.length_b   1.000
_cell.length_c   1.000
_cell.angle_alpha   90.00
_cell.angle_beta   90.00
_cell.angle_gamma   90.00
#
_symmetry.space_group_name_H-M   'P 1'
#
loop_
_entity.id
_entity.type
_entity.pdbx_description
1 polymer ?
#
loop_
_entity_poly.entity_id
_entity_poly.type
_entity_poly.pdbx_seq_one_letter_code
_entity_poly.pdbx_strand_id
1 'polypeptide(L)' 'MVVIQSAGLTDVGRKRKGNEDRFSINDKLGLYIVADGMGGHAAGEVASKIVVDTINEYLDRFQQDEKAEELEDLDQTLSK' A
#
# COMPACT_ATOMS: atom_id res chain seq x y z
N MET A 1 -23.24 -9.15 -12.67
CA MET A 1 -21.92 -8.55 -12.95
C MET A 1 -21.72 -7.45 -11.92
N VAL A 2 -20.65 -7.50 -11.13
CA VAL A 2 -20.39 -6.48 -10.10
C VAL A 2 -19.60 -5.36 -10.76
N VAL A 3 -20.06 -4.13 -10.60
CA VAL A 3 -19.33 -2.92 -11.00
C VAL A 3 -18.88 -2.25 -9.72
N ILE A 4 -17.57 -2.01 -9.58
CA ILE A 4 -17.02 -1.25 -8.46
C ILE A 4 -16.73 0.16 -8.95
N GLN A 5 -17.24 1.15 -8.23
CA GLN A 5 -16.86 2.55 -8.38
C GLN A 5 -16.05 2.94 -7.14
N SER A 6 -14.90 3.55 -7.35
CA SER A 6 -13.93 3.86 -6.30
C SER A 6 -13.58 5.36 -6.33
N ALA A 7 -13.26 5.90 -5.17
CA ALA A 7 -12.75 7.25 -4.99
C ALA A 7 -11.97 7.30 -3.67
N GLY A 8 -11.02 8.22 -3.56
CA GLY A 8 -10.19 8.33 -2.37
C GLY A 8 -9.83 9.77 -2.06
N LEU A 9 -9.80 10.08 -0.77
CA LEU A 9 -9.42 11.37 -0.22
C LEU A 9 -8.80 11.12 1.16
N THR A 10 -7.77 11.88 1.50
CA THR A 10 -7.19 11.88 2.85
C THR A 10 -6.98 13.31 3.33
N ASP A 11 -7.02 13.51 4.64
CA ASP A 11 -6.89 14.80 5.30
C ASP A 11 -6.02 14.66 6.56
N VAL A 12 -5.19 15.65 6.84
CA VAL A 12 -4.31 15.66 8.02
C VAL A 12 -5.09 15.72 9.35
N GLY A 13 -6.34 16.16 9.30
CA GLY A 13 -7.16 16.43 10.46
C GLY A 13 -6.79 17.74 11.15
N ARG A 14 -7.38 17.97 12.33
CA ARG A 14 -7.33 19.29 13.00
C ARG A 14 -6.14 19.50 13.94
N LYS A 15 -5.34 18.46 14.20
CA LYS A 15 -4.31 18.47 15.27
C LYS A 15 -2.90 18.18 14.80
N ARG A 16 -2.74 17.28 13.82
CA ARG A 16 -1.41 16.88 13.34
C ARG A 16 -0.85 17.95 12.39
N LYS A 17 0.47 18.03 12.29
CA LYS A 17 1.16 18.94 11.35
C LYS A 17 1.42 18.30 9.99
N GLY A 18 1.33 16.97 9.90
CA GLY A 18 1.56 16.19 8.70
C GLY A 18 0.60 15.01 8.66
N ASN A 19 0.33 14.54 7.44
CA ASN A 19 -0.52 13.39 7.20
C ASN A 19 0.37 12.17 6.96
N GLU A 20 0.25 11.17 7.84
CA GLU A 20 0.99 9.91 7.72
C GLU A 20 0.13 8.83 7.05
N ASP A 21 -1.12 9.13 6.67
CA ASP A 21 -1.99 8.24 5.92
C ASP A 21 -1.64 8.25 4.42
N ARG A 22 -1.71 7.09 3.78
CA ARG A 22 -1.62 6.98 2.32
C ARG A 22 -2.59 5.93 1.79
N PHE A 23 -3.08 6.14 0.57
CA PHE A 23 -3.95 5.18 -0.11
C PHE A 23 -3.59 5.07 -1.60
N SER A 24 -4.01 3.98 -2.24
CA SER A 24 -3.97 3.78 -3.69
C SER A 24 -5.27 3.14 -4.16
N ILE A 25 -5.67 3.50 -5.39
CA ILE A 25 -6.82 2.95 -6.09
C ILE A 25 -6.32 2.52 -7.47
N ASN A 26 -6.40 1.22 -7.74
CA ASN A 26 -6.05 0.63 -9.02
C ASN A 26 -7.22 -0.24 -9.51
N ASP A 27 -8.16 0.39 -10.21
CA ASP A 27 -9.35 -0.28 -10.75
C ASP A 27 -9.01 -1.35 -11.78
N LYS A 28 -7.85 -1.25 -12.46
CA LYS A 28 -7.39 -2.25 -13.44
C LYS A 28 -7.05 -3.58 -12.75
N LEU A 29 -6.40 -3.50 -11.60
CA LEU A 29 -6.07 -4.65 -10.77
C LEU A 29 -7.22 -5.08 -9.83
N GLY A 30 -8.24 -4.24 -9.67
CA GLY A 30 -9.21 -4.40 -8.59
C GLY A 30 -8.59 -4.27 -7.20
N LEU A 31 -7.50 -3.49 -7.09
CA LEU A 31 -6.69 -3.34 -5.88
C LEU A 31 -6.94 -1.97 -5.23
N TYR A 32 -7.21 -1.99 -3.93
CA TYR A 32 -7.46 -0.79 -3.13
C TYR A 32 -6.70 -0.91 -1.81
N ILE A 33 -5.87 0.09 -1.49
CA ILE A 33 -4.95 0.05 -0.34
C ILE A 33 -5.17 1.29 0.51
N VAL A 34 -5.18 1.12 1.83
CA VAL A 34 -5.07 2.20 2.82
C VAL A 34 -4.00 1.81 3.82
N ALA A 35 -3.08 2.72 4.12
CA ALA A 35 -1.99 2.54 5.06
C ALA A 35 -1.94 3.74 6.02
N ASP A 36 -2.03 3.46 7.33
CA ASP A 36 -1.82 4.43 8.41
C ASP A 36 -0.35 4.34 8.85
N GLY A 37 0.41 5.41 8.61
CA GLY A 37 1.81 5.49 8.94
C GLY A 37 2.03 5.93 10.40
N MET A 38 2.95 5.26 11.09
CA MET A 38 3.39 5.66 12.44
C MET A 38 4.90 5.86 12.49
N GLY A 39 5.36 6.88 13.21
CA GLY A 39 6.80 7.05 13.47
C GLY A 39 7.26 8.43 13.93
N GLY A 40 6.44 9.49 13.77
CA GLY A 40 6.83 10.86 14.15
C GLY A 40 7.94 11.45 13.27
N HIS A 41 8.23 12.76 13.36
CA HIS A 41 9.28 13.46 12.58
C HIS A 41 9.39 13.12 11.06
N ALA A 42 8.29 12.66 10.43
CA ALA A 42 8.15 12.16 9.05
C ALA A 42 8.42 10.66 8.79
N ALA A 43 8.69 9.83 9.81
CA ALA A 43 8.86 8.39 9.64
C ALA A 43 7.55 7.66 9.26
N GLY A 44 6.39 8.12 9.74
CA GLY A 44 5.11 7.50 9.37
C GLY A 44 4.74 7.74 7.91
N GLU A 45 5.00 8.94 7.37
CA GLU A 45 4.77 9.23 5.94
C GLU A 45 5.61 8.31 5.03
N VAL A 46 6.87 8.07 5.41
CA VAL A 46 7.75 7.15 4.68
C VAL A 46 7.24 5.73 4.77
N ALA A 47 6.81 5.27 5.96
CA ALA A 47 6.28 3.94 6.16
C ALA A 47 5.02 3.68 5.32
N SER A 48 4.02 4.56 5.37
CA SER A 48 2.79 4.39 4.59
C SER A 48 3.02 4.48 3.08
N LYS A 49 3.97 5.32 2.65
CA LYS A 49 4.43 5.36 1.25
C LYS A 49 5.05 4.03 0.80
N ILE A 50 6.00 3.49 1.57
CA ILE A 50 6.67 2.23 1.22
C ILE A 50 5.65 1.11 1.06
N VAL A 51 4.67 1.00 1.96
CA VAL A 51 3.61 -0.02 1.89
C VAL A 51 2.82 0.10 0.60
N VAL A 52 2.30 1.30 0.30
CA VAL A 52 1.48 1.52 -0.88
C VAL A 52 2.28 1.28 -2.16
N ASP A 53 3.48 1.85 -2.27
CA ASP A 53 4.30 1.73 -3.48
C ASP A 53 4.71 0.27 -3.73
N THR A 54 5.19 -0.43 -2.70
CA THR A 54 5.68 -1.81 -2.82
C THR A 54 4.59 -2.78 -3.23
N ILE A 55 3.38 -2.67 -2.66
CA ILE A 55 2.27 -3.56 -3.01
C ILE A 55 1.80 -3.31 -4.44
N ASN A 56 1.70 -2.05 -4.88
CA ASN A 56 1.35 -1.74 -6.27
C ASN A 56 2.39 -2.32 -7.23
N GLU A 57 3.68 -2.06 -7.00
CA GLU A 57 4.76 -2.56 -7.85
C GLU A 57 4.85 -4.08 -7.89
N TYR A 58 4.61 -4.74 -6.75
CA TYR A 58 4.54 -6.19 -6.68
C TYR A 58 3.40 -6.69 -7.57
N LEU A 59 2.16 -6.27 -7.31
CA LEU A 59 0.98 -6.79 -8.01
C LEU A 59 0.90 -6.39 -9.49
N ASP A 60 1.40 -5.21 -9.88
CA ASP A 60 1.51 -4.82 -11.29
C ASP A 60 2.45 -5.78 -12.05
N ARG A 61 3.55 -6.23 -11.42
CA ARG A 61 4.45 -7.24 -12.02
C ARG A 61 3.78 -8.61 -12.13
N PHE A 62 3.04 -9.05 -11.11
CA PHE A 62 2.31 -10.33 -11.16
C PHE A 62 1.23 -10.40 -12.24
N GLN A 63 0.66 -9.27 -12.64
CA GLN A 63 -0.27 -9.25 -13.77
C GLN A 63 0.42 -9.25 -15.13
N GLN A 64 1.67 -8.77 -15.21
CA GLN A 64 2.43 -8.77 -16.46
C GLN A 64 3.12 -10.12 -16.70
N ASP A 65 3.55 -10.80 -15.65
CA ASP A 65 4.12 -12.14 -15.71
C ASP A 65 3.06 -13.19 -15.37
N GLU A 66 2.40 -13.78 -16.39
CA GLU A 66 1.59 -15.00 -16.25
C GLU A 66 2.50 -16.17 -15.80
N LYS A 67 2.80 -16.22 -14.49
CA LYS A 67 3.24 -17.33 -13.61
C LYS A 67 4.13 -16.76 -12.52
N ALA A 68 3.50 -16.36 -11.42
CA ALA A 68 4.16 -16.28 -10.12
C ALA A 68 4.72 -17.66 -9.78
N GLU A 69 6.03 -17.87 -9.93
CA GLU A 69 6.69 -18.89 -9.10
C GLU A 69 6.38 -18.54 -7.64
N GLU A 70 5.98 -19.56 -6.88
CA GLU A 70 5.62 -19.44 -5.47
C GLU A 70 6.70 -18.63 -4.73
N LEU A 71 6.25 -17.67 -3.91
CA LEU A 71 7.10 -16.92 -2.99
C LEU A 71 7.79 -17.87 -1.99
N GLU A 72 8.90 -18.49 -2.40
CA GLU A 72 9.94 -18.94 -1.49
C GLU A 72 10.75 -17.71 -1.06
N ASP A 73 11.05 -17.62 0.24
CA ASP A 73 11.81 -16.55 0.93
C ASP A 73 11.08 -15.30 1.44
N LEU A 74 9.95 -15.49 2.15
CA LEU A 74 9.70 -14.64 3.32
C LEU A 74 10.65 -15.09 4.45
N ASP A 75 11.75 -14.36 4.58
CA ASP A 75 12.83 -14.56 5.54
C ASP A 75 12.33 -14.80 6.99
N GLN A 76 12.55 -16.02 7.48
CA GLN A 76 12.14 -16.49 8.81
C GLN A 76 12.92 -15.81 9.96
N THR A 77 13.87 -14.92 9.68
CA THR A 77 14.66 -14.22 10.71
C THR A 77 13.91 -13.09 11.41
N LEU A 78 12.78 -12.61 10.87
CA LEU A 78 11.95 -11.57 11.50
C LEU A 78 11.13 -12.04 12.72
N SER A 79 11.19 -13.33 13.08
CA SER A 79 10.47 -13.91 14.23
C SER A 79 11.36 -14.12 15.48
N LYS A 80 12.50 -13.43 15.60
CA LYS A 80 13.31 -13.46 16.83
C LYS A 80 13.42 -12.10 17.48
#